data_AF-A0A2H0WUM9-F1
#
_entry.id   AF-A0A2H0WUM9-F1
#
_cell.length_a   1.000
_cell.length_b   1.000
_cell.length_c   1.000
_cell.angle_alpha   90.00
_cell.angle_beta   90.00
_cell.angle_gamma   90.00
#
_symmetry.space_group_name_H-M   'P 1'
#
loop_
_entity.id
_entity.type
_entity.pdbx_description
1 polymer ?
#
loop_
_entity_poly.entity_id
_entity_poly.type
_entity_poly.pdbx_seq_one_letter_code
_entity_poly.pdbx_strand_id
1 'polypeptide(L)'
;MEIKIKKILSSVLIHNSRFSGSRLLLPKKLRLTKKKEFEKIFRKSEQLTEKIFVLKVRKNEFDYSRFGFIVSLKISKKATARNRVRRQVQESIRANIDGIKKGFDIIISAKPAIRDKSYKEINSIIKSALKRMGLTKI
;
A
#
# COMPACT_ATOMS: atom_id res chain seq x y z
N MET A 1 9.90 17.73 -7.85
CA MET A 1 8.86 16.74 -7.50
C MET A 1 8.94 15.46 -8.33
N GLU A 2 9.15 15.56 -9.65
CA GLU A 2 9.37 14.41 -10.55
C GLU A 2 10.58 13.53 -10.19
N ILE A 3 11.68 14.11 -9.71
CA ILE A 3 12.89 13.36 -9.32
C ILE A 3 12.61 12.41 -8.15
N LYS A 4 11.78 12.83 -7.18
CA LYS A 4 11.39 12.01 -6.01
C LYS A 4 10.45 10.87 -6.45
N ILE A 5 9.54 11.13 -7.39
CA ILE A 5 8.65 10.14 -8.00
C ILE A 5 9.44 9.15 -8.86
N LYS A 6 10.37 9.61 -9.71
CA LYS A 6 11.28 8.75 -10.49
C LYS A 6 12.17 7.89 -9.59
N LYS A 7 12.66 8.39 -8.45
CA LYS A 7 13.46 7.62 -7.47
C LYS A 7 12.62 6.59 -6.71
N ILE A 8 11.37 6.92 -6.36
CA ILE A 8 10.43 5.98 -5.75
C ILE A 8 10.04 4.91 -6.76
N LEU A 9 9.61 5.30 -7.96
CA LEU A 9 9.26 4.38 -9.05
C LEU A 9 10.45 3.53 -9.48
N SER A 10 11.65 4.08 -9.63
CA SER A 10 12.85 3.30 -9.94
C SER A 10 13.18 2.32 -8.82
N SER A 11 13.08 2.73 -7.55
CA SER A 11 13.24 1.80 -6.42
C SER A 11 12.14 0.74 -6.35
N VAL A 12 10.90 1.04 -6.79
CA VAL A 12 9.78 0.10 -6.87
C VAL A 12 9.95 -0.85 -8.06
N LEU A 13 10.52 -0.36 -9.18
CA LEU A 13 10.67 -1.07 -10.45
C LEU A 13 11.90 -1.96 -10.51
N ILE A 14 13.03 -1.53 -9.95
CA ILE A 14 14.25 -2.35 -9.83
C ILE A 14 13.99 -3.61 -9.00
N HIS A 15 12.98 -3.58 -8.13
CA HIS A 15 12.57 -4.72 -7.32
C HIS A 15 11.39 -5.52 -7.92
N ASN A 16 10.66 -4.96 -8.89
CA ASN A 16 9.49 -5.61 -9.51
C ASN A 16 9.83 -6.85 -10.34
N SER A 17 11.04 -6.94 -10.88
CA SER A 17 11.52 -8.16 -11.56
C SER A 17 11.62 -9.38 -10.64
N ARG A 18 11.55 -9.21 -9.31
CA ARG A 18 11.45 -10.31 -8.31
C ARG A 18 10.14 -10.30 -7.51
N PHE A 19 9.22 -9.35 -7.75
CA PHE A 19 7.97 -9.21 -6.98
C PHE A 19 6.81 -10.08 -7.50
N SER A 20 7.01 -10.92 -8.53
CA SER A 20 6.02 -11.90 -8.98
C SER A 20 5.89 -13.11 -8.05
N GLY A 21 6.83 -13.34 -7.12
CA GLY A 21 6.90 -14.58 -6.32
C GLY A 21 6.27 -14.54 -4.92
N SER A 22 5.84 -13.40 -4.38
CA SER A 22 5.21 -13.36 -3.05
C SER A 22 3.70 -13.57 -3.16
N ARG A 23 3.16 -14.69 -2.66
CA ARG A 23 1.71 -14.92 -2.48
C ARG A 23 1.06 -13.68 -1.86
N LEU A 24 0.41 -12.87 -2.70
CA LEU A 24 -0.39 -11.72 -2.27
C LEU A 24 -1.66 -12.27 -1.62
N LEU A 25 -1.96 -11.86 -0.39
CA LEU A 25 -3.10 -12.38 0.38
C LEU A 25 -4.47 -11.98 -0.17
N LEU A 26 -4.52 -10.97 -1.04
CA LEU A 26 -5.76 -10.49 -1.66
C LEU A 26 -6.11 -11.27 -2.93
N PRO A 27 -7.39 -11.42 -3.33
CA PRO A 27 -7.78 -11.94 -4.64
C PRO A 27 -7.16 -11.16 -5.80
N LYS A 28 -6.92 -11.82 -6.95
CA LYS A 28 -6.26 -11.18 -8.13
C LYS A 28 -6.93 -9.87 -8.56
N LYS A 29 -8.27 -9.83 -8.56
CA LYS A 29 -9.09 -8.67 -8.93
C LYS A 29 -8.78 -7.42 -8.09
N LEU A 30 -8.45 -7.60 -6.81
CA LEU A 30 -8.23 -6.51 -5.85
C LEU A 30 -6.76 -6.04 -5.79
N ARG A 31 -5.88 -6.55 -6.66
CA ARG A 31 -4.46 -6.22 -6.65
C ARG A 31 -4.15 -5.13 -7.67
N LEU A 32 -3.44 -4.10 -7.22
CA LEU A 32 -2.80 -3.13 -8.11
C LEU A 32 -1.37 -3.60 -8.39
N THR A 33 -1.09 -4.03 -9.63
CA THR A 33 0.22 -4.61 -10.02
C THR A 33 0.90 -3.91 -11.18
N LYS A 34 0.15 -3.24 -12.06
CA LYS A 34 0.67 -2.65 -13.29
C LYS A 34 1.44 -1.34 -13.02
N LYS A 35 2.68 -1.23 -13.51
CA LYS A 35 3.53 -0.01 -13.40
C LYS A 35 2.79 1.26 -13.78
N LYS A 36 2.14 1.28 -14.95
CA LYS A 36 1.39 2.44 -15.46
C LYS A 36 0.31 2.90 -14.47
N GLU A 37 -0.31 1.96 -13.75
CA GLU A 37 -1.33 2.30 -12.76
C GLU A 37 -0.74 2.93 -11.50
N PHE A 38 0.41 2.43 -11.02
CA PHE A 38 1.15 3.10 -9.95
C PHE A 38 1.55 4.51 -10.34
N GLU A 39 2.11 4.71 -11.54
CA GLU A 39 2.51 6.02 -12.06
C GLU A 39 1.36 7.02 -12.06
N LYS A 40 0.18 6.60 -12.53
CA LYS A 40 -1.03 7.43 -12.50
C LYS A 40 -1.39 7.87 -11.07
N ILE A 41 -1.33 6.97 -10.09
CA ILE A 41 -1.62 7.33 -8.67
C ILE A 41 -0.55 8.28 -8.14
N PHE A 42 0.72 8.06 -8.44
CA PHE A 42 1.78 8.95 -7.98
C PHE A 42 1.67 10.37 -8.55
N ARG A 43 1.12 10.53 -9.75
CA ARG A 43 0.86 11.83 -10.38
C ARG A 43 -0.42 12.50 -9.85
N LYS A 44 -1.51 11.76 -9.73
CA LYS A 44 -2.84 12.28 -9.36
C LYS A 44 -3.48 11.40 -8.29
N SER A 45 -3.27 11.75 -7.02
CA SER A 45 -3.91 11.12 -5.86
C SER A 45 -3.98 12.08 -4.69
N GLU A 46 -4.97 11.87 -3.83
CA GLU A 46 -4.94 12.37 -2.47
C GLU A 46 -3.95 11.52 -1.66
N GLN A 47 -3.33 12.12 -0.65
CA GLN A 47 -2.39 11.40 0.21
C GLN A 47 -2.60 11.72 1.68
N LEU A 48 -2.43 10.70 2.52
CA LEU A 48 -2.29 10.83 3.96
C LEU A 48 -0.93 10.29 4.39
N THR A 49 -0.20 11.09 5.13
CA THR A 49 1.12 10.73 5.63
C THR A 49 1.03 10.34 7.09
N GLU A 50 1.27 9.07 7.38
CA GLU A 50 1.39 8.55 8.74
C GLU A 50 2.87 8.40 9.12
N LYS A 51 3.17 8.21 10.42
CA LYS A 51 4.54 7.95 10.88
C LYS A 51 5.12 6.68 10.24
N ILE A 52 4.28 5.64 10.07
CA ILE A 52 4.71 4.28 9.68
C ILE A 52 4.43 3.95 8.20
N PHE A 53 3.61 4.74 7.50
CA PHE A 53 3.35 4.58 6.07
C PHE A 53 2.92 5.89 5.41
N VAL A 54 2.84 5.87 4.08
CA VAL A 54 2.11 6.86 3.27
C VAL A 54 0.97 6.14 2.58
N LEU A 55 -0.24 6.68 2.70
CA LEU A 55 -1.43 6.22 2.01
C LEU A 55 -1.67 7.15 0.82
N LYS A 56 -1.82 6.58 -0.37
CA LYS A 56 -2.23 7.32 -1.58
C LYS A 56 -3.52 6.73 -2.11
N VAL A 57 -4.44 7.59 -2.50
CA VAL A 57 -5.81 7.22 -2.86
C VAL A 57 -6.20 7.93 -4.14
N ARG A 58 -6.75 7.17 -5.09
CA ARG A 58 -7.32 7.72 -6.31
C ARG A 58 -8.64 7.02 -6.59
N LYS A 59 -9.68 7.76 -6.95
CA LYS A 59 -10.90 7.16 -7.50
C LYS A 59 -10.55 6.36 -8.77
N ASN A 60 -11.17 5.20 -8.92
CA ASN A 60 -11.06 4.36 -10.12
C ASN A 60 -12.45 4.18 -10.75
N GLU A 61 -12.49 3.55 -11.92
CA GLU A 61 -13.71 3.36 -12.72
C GLU A 61 -14.33 1.96 -12.47
N PHE A 62 -13.92 1.27 -11.42
CA PHE A 62 -14.35 -0.09 -11.12
C PHE A 62 -15.35 -0.13 -9.97
N ASP A 63 -16.18 -1.16 -9.93
CA ASP A 63 -17.08 -1.47 -8.80
C ASP A 63 -16.34 -2.09 -7.60
N TYR A 64 -15.01 -2.02 -7.57
CA TYR A 64 -14.15 -2.57 -6.53
C TYR A 64 -12.90 -1.74 -6.31
N SER A 65 -12.34 -1.86 -5.12
CA SER A 65 -11.08 -1.19 -4.77
C SER A 65 -9.88 -2.10 -5.05
N ARG A 66 -8.78 -1.51 -5.52
CA ARG A 66 -7.52 -2.21 -5.82
C ARG A 66 -6.42 -1.69 -4.90
N PHE A 67 -5.56 -2.60 -4.45
CA PHE A 67 -4.56 -2.29 -3.44
C PHE A 67 -3.14 -2.59 -3.92
N GLY A 68 -2.25 -1.60 -3.75
CA GLY A 68 -0.83 -1.70 -3.99
C GLY A 68 -0.04 -1.57 -2.70
N PHE A 69 0.97 -2.42 -2.52
CA PHE A 69 1.80 -2.42 -1.31
C PHE A 69 3.27 -2.20 -1.67
N ILE A 70 3.85 -1.14 -1.14
CA ILE A 70 5.26 -0.78 -1.35
C ILE A 70 5.99 -0.93 -0.01
N VAL A 71 7.04 -1.75 -0.01
CA VAL A 71 7.92 -1.96 1.14
C VAL A 71 9.34 -1.69 0.68
N SER A 72 9.89 -0.53 1.07
CA SER A 72 11.22 -0.08 0.64
C SER A 72 12.34 -0.92 1.27
N LEU A 73 13.48 -1.02 0.59
CA LEU A 73 14.74 -1.54 1.17
C LEU A 73 15.18 -0.78 2.42
N LYS A 74 14.81 0.51 2.54
CA LYS A 74 15.13 1.34 3.72
C LYS A 74 14.55 0.79 5.03
N ILE A 75 13.54 -0.08 4.95
CA ILE A 75 12.98 -0.75 6.11
C ILE A 75 13.98 -1.75 6.66
N SER A 76 14.50 -2.65 5.82
CA SER A 76 15.50 -3.64 6.23
C SER A 76 16.20 -4.21 5.01
N LYS A 77 17.49 -4.56 5.15
CA LYS A 77 18.23 -5.37 4.17
C LYS A 77 17.71 -6.82 4.12
N LYS A 78 17.18 -7.36 5.23
CA LYS A 78 16.67 -8.73 5.31
C LYS A 78 15.31 -8.87 4.61
N ALA A 79 15.22 -9.76 3.62
CA ALA A 79 13.99 -9.98 2.86
C ALA A 79 12.83 -10.50 3.73
N THR A 80 13.11 -11.37 4.70
CA THR A 80 12.06 -11.91 5.59
C THR A 80 11.40 -10.84 6.45
N ALA A 81 12.18 -9.86 6.94
CA ALA A 81 11.65 -8.72 7.69
C ALA A 81 10.73 -7.84 6.84
N ARG A 82 11.13 -7.52 5.60
CA ARG A 82 10.27 -6.79 4.64
C ARG A 82 9.00 -7.57 4.31
N ASN A 83 9.11 -8.88 4.12
CA ASN A 83 7.97 -9.75 3.83
C ASN A 83 6.99 -9.83 5.01
N ARG A 84 7.50 -9.86 6.25
CA ARG A 84 6.66 -9.78 7.45
C ARG A 84 5.84 -8.49 7.47
N VAL A 85 6.48 -7.33 7.27
CA VAL A 85 5.80 -6.03 7.18
C VAL A 85 4.74 -6.05 6.06
N ARG A 86 5.10 -6.53 4.87
CA ARG A 86 4.17 -6.63 3.73
C ARG A 86 2.94 -7.47 4.09
N ARG A 87 3.15 -8.62 4.72
CA ARG A 87 2.07 -9.51 5.16
C ARG A 87 1.18 -8.85 6.20
N GLN A 88 1.73 -8.19 7.21
CA GLN A 88 0.94 -7.49 8.24
C GLN A 88 0.07 -6.37 7.65
N VAL A 89 0.62 -5.58 6.72
CA VAL A 89 -0.14 -4.51 6.05
C VAL A 89 -1.22 -5.09 5.14
N GLN A 90 -0.91 -6.15 4.39
CA GLN A 90 -1.91 -6.84 3.55
C GLN A 90 -3.02 -7.47 4.37
N GLU A 91 -2.67 -8.11 5.48
CA GLU A 91 -3.62 -8.75 6.38
C GLU A 91 -4.52 -7.71 7.03
N SER A 92 -3.98 -6.55 7.40
CA SER A 92 -4.80 -5.44 7.91
C SER A 92 -5.82 -4.97 6.88
N ILE A 93 -5.45 -4.88 5.60
CA ILE A 93 -6.41 -4.53 4.54
C ILE A 93 -7.41 -5.66 4.29
N ARG A 94 -6.95 -6.91 4.24
CA ARG A 94 -7.82 -8.08 4.03
C ARG A 94 -8.88 -8.19 5.13
N ALA A 95 -8.48 -8.01 6.39
CA ALA A 95 -9.37 -8.11 7.55
C ALA A 95 -10.43 -7.00 7.62
N ASN A 96 -10.19 -5.86 6.97
CA ASN A 96 -11.13 -4.72 6.96
C ASN A 96 -11.80 -4.51 5.60
N ILE A 97 -11.62 -5.43 4.64
CA ILE A 97 -11.93 -5.18 3.23
C ILE A 97 -13.41 -4.88 2.98
N ASP A 98 -14.29 -5.54 3.74
CA ASP A 98 -15.74 -5.38 3.62
C ASP A 98 -16.20 -4.01 4.14
N GLY A 99 -15.44 -3.38 5.03
CA GLY A 99 -15.69 -2.03 5.53
C GLY A 99 -15.12 -0.93 4.64
N ILE A 100 -14.37 -1.25 3.59
CA ILE A 100 -13.75 -0.25 2.70
C ILE A 100 -14.71 0.06 1.54
N LYS A 101 -14.88 1.35 1.22
CA LYS A 101 -15.62 1.82 0.05
C LYS A 101 -15.00 1.27 -1.24
N LYS A 102 -15.86 0.94 -2.19
CA LYS A 102 -15.49 0.50 -3.54
C LYS A 102 -15.12 1.69 -4.42
N GLY A 103 -14.48 1.44 -5.56
CA GLY A 103 -14.18 2.50 -6.54
C GLY A 103 -12.86 3.25 -6.30
N PHE A 104 -11.90 2.66 -5.59
CA PHE A 104 -10.63 3.32 -5.28
C PHE A 104 -9.41 2.46 -5.58
N ASP A 105 -8.37 3.08 -6.13
CA ASP A 105 -7.02 2.55 -6.10
C ASP A 105 -6.27 3.11 -4.91
N ILE A 106 -5.76 2.21 -4.06
CA ILE A 106 -5.14 2.54 -2.79
C ILE A 106 -3.71 1.99 -2.77
N ILE A 107 -2.73 2.86 -2.57
CA ILE A 107 -1.33 2.46 -2.35
C ILE A 107 -0.97 2.71 -0.90
N ILE A 108 -0.39 1.70 -0.25
CA ILE A 108 0.24 1.82 1.06
C ILE A 108 1.74 1.64 0.90
N SER A 109 2.49 2.69 1.20
CA SER A 109 3.95 2.72 1.16
C SER A 109 4.51 2.73 2.58
N ALA A 110 5.06 1.60 3.01
CA ALA A 110 5.62 1.45 4.35
C ALA A 110 6.89 2.29 4.54
N LYS A 111 7.04 2.86 5.73
CA LYS A 111 8.22 3.62 6.18
C LYS A 111 9.05 2.80 7.17
N PRO A 112 10.34 3.11 7.38
CA PRO A 112 11.21 2.38 8.32
C PRO A 112 10.62 2.20 9.72
N ALA A 113 9.91 3.21 10.25
CA ALA A 113 9.30 3.21 11.58
C ALA A 113 8.22 2.13 11.79
N ILE A 114 7.76 1.43 10.74
CA ILE A 114 6.80 0.32 10.88
C ILE A 114 7.40 -0.92 11.55
N ARG A 115 8.73 -1.02 11.63
CA ARG A 115 9.41 -2.21 12.18
C ARG A 115 9.16 -2.42 13.65
N ASP A 116 8.98 -1.32 14.38
CA ASP A 116 8.84 -1.32 15.83
C ASP A 116 7.36 -1.40 16.24
N LYS A 117 6.50 -1.84 15.30
CA LYS A 117 5.05 -1.92 15.49
C LYS A 117 4.54 -3.35 15.43
N SER A 118 3.68 -3.67 16.39
CA SER A 118 2.88 -4.88 16.39
C SER A 118 1.83 -4.86 15.28
N TYR A 119 1.30 -6.03 14.92
CA TYR A 119 0.19 -6.12 13.97
C TYR A 119 -1.04 -5.32 14.44
N LYS A 120 -1.36 -5.36 15.74
CA LYS A 120 -2.49 -4.63 16.32
C LYS A 120 -2.35 -3.12 16.12
N GLU A 121 -1.15 -2.57 16.36
CA GLU A 121 -0.87 -1.15 16.11
C GLU A 121 -0.96 -0.80 14.63
N ILE A 122 -0.37 -1.63 13.75
CA ILE A 122 -0.42 -1.42 12.29
C ILE A 122 -1.89 -1.40 11.83
N ASN A 123 -2.69 -2.38 12.25
CA ASN A 123 -4.10 -2.48 11.89
C ASN A 123 -4.91 -1.27 12.38
N SER A 124 -4.71 -0.86 13.64
CA SER A 124 -5.38 0.31 14.22
C SER A 124 -5.06 1.60 13.47
N ILE A 125 -3.77 1.84 13.17
CA ILE A 125 -3.34 3.03 12.42
C ILE A 125 -3.89 3.01 10.99
N ILE A 126 -3.87 1.84 10.32
CA ILE A 126 -4.46 1.71 8.98
C ILE A 126 -5.97 2.01 9.00
N LYS A 127 -6.71 1.46 9.96
CA LYS A 127 -8.15 1.70 10.10
C LYS A 127 -8.46 3.18 10.33
N SER A 128 -7.71 3.83 11.23
CA SER A 128 -7.83 5.27 11.47
C SER A 128 -7.53 6.09 10.21
N ALA A 129 -6.45 5.77 9.49
CA ALA A 129 -6.10 6.43 8.25
C ALA A 129 -7.18 6.28 7.16
N LEU A 130 -7.78 5.10 7.01
CA LEU A 130 -8.88 4.86 6.08
C LEU A 130 -10.12 5.68 6.45
N LYS A 131 -10.47 5.75 7.74
CA LYS A 131 -11.58 6.57 8.23
C LYS A 131 -11.36 8.06 7.94
N ARG A 132 -10.16 8.57 8.23
CA ARG A 132 -9.78 9.98 7.97
C ARG A 132 -9.80 10.35 6.49
N MET A 133 -9.51 9.39 5.61
CA MET A 133 -9.62 9.56 4.15
C MET A 133 -11.05 9.35 3.63
N GLY A 134 -12.05 9.16 4.51
CA GLY A 134 -13.43 8.91 4.10
C GLY A 134 -13.63 7.60 3.32
N LEU A 135 -12.71 6.64 3.46
CA LEU A 135 -12.71 5.37 2.72
C LEU A 135 -13.47 4.25 3.42
N THR A 136 -13.99 4.46 4.61
CA THR A 136 -14.83 3.48 5.31
C THR A 136 -16.29 3.64 4.91
N LYS A 137 -17.01 2.54 4.75
CA LYS A 137 -18.48 2.56 4.64
C LYS A 137 -19.06 3.13 5.94
N ILE A 138 -20.11 3.95 5.79
CA ILE A 138 -20.90 4.46 6.93
C ILE A 138 -21.79 3.32 7.41
#